data_AF-A0A9J6GC90-F1
#
_entry.id   AF-A0A9J6GC90-F1
#
_cell.length_a   1.000
_cell.length_b   1.000
_cell.length_c   1.000
_cell.angle_alpha   90.00
_cell.angle_beta   90.00
_cell.angle_gamma   90.00
#
_symmetry.space_group_name_H-M   'P 1'
#
loop_
_entity.id
_entity.type
_entity.pdbx_description
1 polymer ?
#
loop_
_entity_poly.entity_id
_entity_poly.type
_entity_poly.pdbx_seq_one_letter_code
_entity_poly.pdbx_strand_id
1 'polypeptide(L)'
;MGRCCVPNCKGNYDNGPKVRLFSFSSDPVRKAKWQRAVRRDDIDVCQLKNPQVCELHFKAEHLRTTSKYTDGDGRTIEVPMKLTRLMPDAVPTIFPGCPELSL
;
A
#
# COMPACT_ATOMS: atom_id res chain seq x y z
N MET A 1 1.31 15.22 7.88
CA MET A 1 0.68 14.34 6.87
C MET A 1 1.75 13.41 6.33
N GLY A 2 1.51 12.10 6.28
CA GLY A 2 2.49 11.16 5.71
C GLY A 2 2.64 11.36 4.19
N ARG A 3 3.79 11.00 3.64
CA ARG A 3 4.07 10.95 2.19
C ARG A 3 4.45 9.53 1.81
N CYS A 4 4.19 9.15 0.56
CA CYS A 4 4.63 7.85 0.05
C CYS A 4 6.17 7.76 0.06
N CYS A 5 6.72 6.64 0.54
CA CYS A 5 8.17 6.40 0.58
C CYS A 5 8.70 5.69 -0.67
N VAL A 6 7.86 5.34 -1.64
CA VAL A 6 8.33 4.74 -2.89
C VAL A 6 9.07 5.79 -3.73
N PRO A 7 10.25 5.49 -4.30
CA PRO A 7 10.98 6.40 -5.17
C PRO A 7 10.09 6.97 -6.28
N ASN A 8 10.31 8.25 -6.61
CA ASN A 8 9.58 8.99 -7.65
C ASN A 8 8.06 9.15 -7.46
N CYS A 9 7.46 8.50 -6.45
CA CYS A 9 6.05 8.69 -6.14
C CYS A 9 5.80 10.08 -5.52
N LYS A 10 4.74 10.75 -5.98
CA LYS A 10 4.29 12.04 -5.45
C LYS A 10 3.04 11.93 -4.58
N GLY A 11 2.64 10.74 -4.15
CA GLY A 11 1.46 10.54 -3.28
C GLY A 11 1.54 11.35 -1.98
N ASN A 12 0.54 12.20 -1.75
CA ASN A 12 0.43 13.14 -0.63
C ASN A 12 1.55 14.22 -0.53
N TYR A 13 2.31 14.45 -1.60
CA TYR A 13 3.12 15.67 -1.73
C TYR A 13 2.23 16.87 -2.08
N ASP A 14 2.77 18.09 -1.97
CA ASP A 14 1.99 19.34 -2.09
C ASP A 14 1.24 19.44 -3.43
N ASN A 15 1.91 19.05 -4.53
CA ASN A 15 1.35 19.00 -5.89
C ASN A 15 0.94 17.59 -6.33
N GLY A 16 0.84 16.65 -5.38
CA GLY A 16 0.59 15.24 -5.64
C GLY A 16 -0.86 14.82 -5.40
N PRO A 17 -1.26 13.65 -5.92
CA PRO A 17 -2.60 13.12 -5.64
C PRO A 17 -2.76 12.83 -4.15
N LYS A 18 -3.98 13.06 -3.64
CA LYS A 18 -4.36 12.60 -2.31
C LYS A 18 -4.65 11.11 -2.39
N VAL A 19 -3.90 10.33 -1.61
CA VAL A 19 -3.90 8.87 -1.68
C VAL A 19 -3.96 8.26 -0.29
N ARG A 20 -4.54 7.07 -0.18
CA ARG A 20 -4.46 6.26 1.02
C ARG A 20 -3.02 5.78 1.22
N LEU A 21 -2.54 5.88 2.47
CA LEU A 21 -1.24 5.39 2.89
C LEU A 21 -1.38 4.15 3.79
N PHE A 22 -0.46 3.22 3.61
CA PHE A 22 -0.35 1.99 4.39
C PHE A 22 1.04 1.91 5.01
N SER A 23 1.08 1.70 6.32
CA SER A 23 2.32 1.49 7.06
C SER A 23 2.81 0.05 6.85
N PHE A 24 4.12 -0.13 7.00
CA PHE A 24 4.71 -1.47 7.04
C PHE A 24 4.10 -2.27 8.21
N SER A 25 3.82 -3.54 7.97
CA SER A 25 3.26 -4.44 8.98
C SER A 25 4.26 -4.68 10.12
N SER A 26 3.75 -4.97 11.32
CA SER A 26 4.55 -5.51 12.43
C SER A 26 4.97 -6.96 12.19
N ASP A 27 4.30 -7.67 11.27
CA ASP A 27 4.71 -9.02 10.86
C ASP A 27 6.05 -8.96 10.11
N PRO A 28 7.11 -9.63 10.61
CA PRO A 28 8.46 -9.51 10.06
C PRO A 28 8.56 -10.06 8.63
N VAL A 29 7.80 -11.11 8.30
CA VAL A 29 7.83 -11.73 6.97
C VAL A 29 7.25 -10.77 5.93
N ARG A 30 6.08 -10.19 6.20
CA ARG A 30 5.44 -9.21 5.35
C ARG A 30 6.27 -7.93 5.25
N LYS A 31 6.83 -7.47 6.37
CA LYS A 31 7.72 -6.31 6.40
C LYS A 31 8.93 -6.51 5.48
N ALA A 32 9.60 -7.66 5.56
CA ALA A 32 10.74 -7.99 4.71
C ALA A 32 10.37 -8.02 3.21
N LYS A 33 9.21 -8.61 2.86
CA LYS A 33 8.70 -8.60 1.47
C LYS A 33 8.52 -7.18 0.93
N TRP A 34 7.94 -6.29 1.73
CA TRP A 34 7.76 -4.90 1.33
C TRP A 34 9.07 -4.13 1.24
N GLN A 35 10.00 -4.35 2.18
CA GLN A 35 11.33 -3.72 2.13
C GLN A 35 12.09 -4.11 0.86
N ARG A 36 12.01 -5.39 0.47
CA ARG A 36 12.59 -5.86 -0.79
C ARG A 36 11.93 -5.22 -2.00
N ALA A 37 10.60 -5.08 -1.99
CA ALA A 37 9.85 -4.51 -3.11
C ALA A 37 10.05 -2.99 -3.27
N VAL A 38 10.09 -2.25 -2.16
CA VAL A 38 10.21 -0.77 -2.12
C VAL A 38 11.66 -0.31 -2.11
N ARG A 39 12.62 -1.21 -2.35
CA ARG A 39 14.06 -0.94 -2.27
C ARG A 39 14.42 0.39 -2.96
N ARG A 40 15.30 1.14 -2.32
CA ARG A 40 15.83 2.41 -2.82
C ARG A 40 17.35 2.37 -2.79
N ASP A 41 17.98 3.10 -3.71
CA ASP A 41 19.45 3.19 -3.78
C ASP A 41 20.02 4.30 -2.88
N ASP A 42 19.19 5.28 -2.51
CA ASP A 42 19.61 6.44 -1.73
C ASP A 42 19.62 6.19 -0.21
N ILE A 43 18.69 5.40 0.30
CA ILE A 43 18.57 5.08 1.73
C ILE A 43 17.81 3.77 1.94
N ASP A 44 18.23 2.99 2.93
CA ASP A 44 17.46 1.84 3.38
C ASP A 44 16.13 2.32 3.98
N VAL A 45 15.01 1.78 3.48
CA VAL A 45 13.65 2.07 3.94
C VAL A 45 13.51 1.86 5.45
N CYS A 46 14.29 0.95 6.05
CA CYS A 46 14.32 0.72 7.49
C CYS A 46 14.74 1.94 8.32
N GLN A 47 15.53 2.85 7.72
CA GLN A 47 16.05 4.05 8.38
C GLN A 47 15.10 5.24 8.27
N LEU A 48 14.06 5.16 7.43
CA LEU A 48 13.06 6.22 7.31
C LEU A 48 12.17 6.26 8.56
N LYS A 49 11.78 7.46 8.98
CA LYS A 49 10.82 7.65 10.07
C LYS A 49 9.40 7.37 9.56
N ASN A 50 8.79 6.30 10.08
CA ASN A 50 7.42 5.88 9.75
C ASN A 50 7.15 5.77 8.23
N PRO A 51 7.89 4.93 7.49
CA PRO A 51 7.71 4.81 6.05
C PRO A 51 6.32 4.26 5.73
N GLN A 52 5.69 4.79 4.67
CA GLN A 52 4.37 4.38 4.23
C GLN A 52 4.31 4.28 2.71
N VAL A 53 3.58 3.28 2.21
CA VAL A 53 3.37 3.06 0.78
C VAL A 53 1.93 3.44 0.44
N CYS A 54 1.71 4.17 -0.67
CA CYS A 54 0.36 4.53 -1.07
C CYS A 54 -0.37 3.43 -1.85
N GLU A 55 -1.69 3.53 -1.93
CA GLU A 55 -2.54 2.55 -2.61
C GLU A 55 -2.22 2.34 -4.10
N LEU A 56 -1.63 3.33 -4.77
CA LEU A 56 -1.24 3.24 -6.18
C LEU A 56 -0.17 2.18 -6.45
N HIS A 57 0.53 1.70 -5.42
CA HIS A 57 1.57 0.68 -5.56
C HIS A 57 1.03 -0.76 -5.40
N PHE A 58 -0.27 -0.93 -5.16
CA PHE A 58 -0.91 -2.24 -5.01
C PHE A 58 -1.88 -2.50 -6.16
N LYS A 59 -1.96 -3.77 -6.57
CA LYS A 59 -3.01 -4.22 -7.49
C LYS A 59 -4.40 -4.03 -6.86
N ALA A 60 -5.40 -3.76 -7.68
CA ALA A 60 -6.79 -3.57 -7.22
C ALA A 60 -7.32 -4.76 -6.40
N GLU A 61 -6.96 -5.99 -6.76
CA GLU A 61 -7.33 -7.22 -6.02
C GLU A 61 -6.82 -7.25 -4.57
N HIS A 62 -5.76 -6.50 -4.27
CA HIS A 62 -5.20 -6.38 -2.92
C HIS A 62 -5.81 -5.23 -2.11
N LEU A 63 -6.68 -4.41 -2.71
CA LEU A 63 -7.31 -3.26 -2.10
C LEU A 63 -8.78 -3.57 -1.78
N ARG A 64 -9.07 -3.80 -0.51
CA ARG A 64 -10.44 -3.99 -0.05
C ARG A 64 -11.10 -2.64 0.18
N THR A 65 -12.07 -2.32 -0.68
CA THR A 65 -12.85 -1.07 -0.66
C THR A 65 -14.30 -1.28 -0.23
N THR A 66 -14.74 -2.52 -0.06
CA THR A 66 -16.10 -2.88 0.34
C THR A 66 -16.10 -3.88 1.50
N SER A 67 -17.19 -3.90 2.27
CA SER A 67 -17.48 -4.94 3.26
C SER A 67 -18.73 -5.71 2.87
N LYS A 68 -18.68 -7.02 3.08
CA LYS A 68 -19.80 -7.94 2.82
C LYS A 68 -20.35 -8.48 4.13
N TYR A 69 -21.67 -8.48 4.27
CA TYR A 69 -22.36 -9.14 5.38
C TYR A 69 -23.67 -9.74 4.89
N THR A 70 -24.18 -10.71 5.64
CA THR A 70 -25.47 -11.34 5.37
C THR A 70 -26.53 -10.68 6.25
N ASP A 71 -27.66 -10.27 5.66
CA ASP A 71 -28.79 -9.74 6.43
C ASP A 71 -29.65 -10.87 7.04
N GLY A 72 -30.73 -10.48 7.74
CA GLY A 72 -31.67 -11.43 8.34
C GLY A 72 -32.45 -12.28 7.34
N ASP A 73 -32.52 -11.86 6.08
CA ASP A 73 -33.20 -12.58 4.98
C ASP A 73 -32.24 -13.50 4.20
N GLY A 74 -30.96 -13.59 4.62
CA GLY A 74 -29.93 -14.37 3.94
C GLY A 74 -29.34 -13.70 2.70
N ARG A 75 -29.65 -12.42 2.43
CA ARG A 75 -29.08 -11.69 1.29
C ARG A 75 -27.67 -11.21 1.63
N THR A 76 -26.74 -11.35 0.69
CA THR A 76 -25.41 -10.75 0.81
C THR A 76 -25.49 -9.27 0.41
N ILE A 77 -25.17 -8.39 1.36
CA ILE A 77 -25.08 -6.95 1.14
C ILE A 77 -23.61 -6.56 1.05
N GLU A 78 -23.24 -5.85 0.00
CA GLU A 78 -21.92 -5.26 -0.19
C GLU A 78 -22.01 -3.74 -0.05
N VAL A 79 -21.28 -3.17 0.90
CA VAL A 79 -21.27 -1.72 1.16
C VAL A 79 -19.87 -1.13 0.99
N PRO A 80 -19.74 0.07 0.41
CA PRO A 80 -18.46 0.78 0.36
C PRO A 80 -17.89 1.05 1.76
N MET A 81 -16.59 0.84 1.92
CA MET A 81 -15.85 1.17 3.13
C MET A 81 -15.41 2.63 3.10
N LYS A 82 -15.45 3.30 4.26
CA LYS A 82 -14.90 4.66 4.41
C LYS A 82 -13.41 4.75 4.09
N LEU A 83 -12.66 3.68 4.34
CA LEU A 83 -11.21 3.62 4.11
C LEU A 83 -10.85 2.30 3.44
N THR A 84 -10.07 2.38 2.37
CA THR A 84 -9.41 1.22 1.75
C THR A 84 -8.53 0.52 2.77
N ARG A 85 -8.60 -0.81 2.79
CA ARG A 85 -7.71 -1.68 3.58
C ARG A 85 -6.95 -2.61 2.65
N LEU A 86 -5.76 -3.01 3.06
CA LEU A 86 -4.99 -4.02 2.34
C LEU A 86 -5.42 -5.43 2.73
N MET A 87 -5.43 -6.32 1.75
CA MET A 87 -5.49 -7.76 2.00
C MET A 87 -4.24 -8.22 2.78
N PRO A 88 -4.32 -9.32 3.57
CA PRO A 88 -3.21 -9.78 4.42
C PRO A 88 -1.93 -10.10 3.65
N ASP A 89 -2.06 -10.62 2.44
CA ASP A 89 -0.99 -11.06 1.53
C ASP A 89 -0.52 -9.97 0.56
N ALA A 90 -1.16 -8.80 0.57
CA ALA A 90 -0.83 -7.70 -0.32
C ALA A 90 0.63 -7.25 -0.19
N VAL A 91 1.35 -7.22 -1.32
CA VAL A 91 2.70 -6.68 -1.50
C VAL A 91 2.66 -5.59 -2.57
N PRO A 92 3.36 -4.45 -2.38
CA PRO A 92 3.43 -3.44 -3.43
C PRO A 92 4.21 -4.01 -4.63
N THR A 93 3.67 -3.84 -5.82
CA THR A 93 4.17 -4.45 -7.07
C THR A 93 4.18 -3.50 -8.25
N ILE A 94 3.62 -2.30 -8.10
CA ILE A 94 3.51 -1.31 -9.17
C ILE A 94 4.50 -0.18 -8.88
N PHE A 95 5.54 -0.04 -9.70
CA PHE A 95 6.64 0.92 -9.48
C PHE A 95 6.98 1.70 -10.76
N PRO A 96 6.06 2.52 -11.29
CA PRO A 96 6.30 3.24 -12.54
C PRO A 96 7.49 4.20 -12.39
N GLY A 97 8.42 4.16 -13.33
CA GLY A 97 9.60 5.03 -13.34
C GLY A 97 10.62 4.75 -12.23
N CYS A 98 10.56 3.60 -11.57
CA CYS A 98 11.67 3.09 -10.75
C CYS A 98 12.57 2.22 -11.63
N PRO A 99 13.91 2.25 -11.44
CA PRO A 99 14.81 1.34 -12.15
C PRO A 99 14.38 -0.11 -11.89
N GLU A 100 14.32 -0.93 -12.94
CA GLU A 100 14.09 -2.36 -12.75
C GLU A 100 15.23 -2.94 -11.91
N LEU A 101 14.85 -3.71 -10.89
CA LEU A 101 15.80 -4.46 -10.11
C LEU A 101 16.40 -5.55 -11.01
N SER A 102 17.65 -5.38 -11.44
CA SER A 102 18.45 -6.48 -11.95
C SER A 102 18.61 -7.50 -10.81
N LEU A 103 17.91 -8.63 -10.92
CA LEU A 103 17.98 -9.76 -9.98
C LEU A 103 19.38 -10.37 -9.92
#